data_AF-A0A0A5GJC2-F1
#
_entry.id   AF-A0A0A5GJC2-F1
#
_cell.length_a   1.000
_cell.length_b   1.000
_cell.length_c   1.000
_cell.angle_alpha   90.00
_cell.angle_beta   90.00
_cell.angle_gamma   90.00
#
_symmetry.space_group_name_H-M   'P 1'
#
loop_
_entity.id
_entity.type
_entity.pdbx_description
1 polymer ?
#
loop_
_entity_poly.entity_id
_entity_poly.type
_entity_poly.pdbx_seq_one_letter_code
_entity_poly.pdbx_strand_id
1 'polypeptide(L)'
;MTMIATIGHPHLHELVVRILKDSSLLQFRHYACEDSLLTEYGSYDAVLGLHPGLISNDGYVSFKEIPIYELPYTQAALYASSVRWLQHNVRSSLPLSIDFTLENDQLFLEDLPRTFLYTPYHPSERKRVMHRHLVHMKNEEAAGVLTCDPIILSTILSEGFQAALIYPTAHCIHLIGEQMEKEIPQYKQTNLLTHPFGTFRVENEHALQKVQQLGVSAKTLHRLRQLCYANGRNTLTTAELAQGFSITMRSARRILTQLEQHKIARVVGEEQRSTKGRPRYIFHINFRDSVESILAGCSTGS
;
A
#
# COMPACT_ATOMS: atom_id res chain seq x y z
N MET A 1 18.28 14.12 10.81
CA MET A 1 18.35 13.33 9.57
C MET A 1 17.46 12.13 9.75
N THR A 2 16.65 11.81 8.73
CA THR A 2 15.61 10.78 8.80
C THR A 2 16.13 9.49 8.16
N MET A 3 16.20 8.40 8.92
CA MET A 3 16.71 7.11 8.47
C MET A 3 15.56 6.24 7.92
N ILE A 4 15.64 5.87 6.65
CA ILE A 4 14.64 5.07 5.93
C ILE A 4 15.18 3.67 5.67
N ALA A 5 14.47 2.65 6.14
CA ALA A 5 14.72 1.27 5.74
C ALA A 5 14.05 1.02 4.38
N THR A 6 14.81 0.67 3.36
CA THR A 6 14.26 0.27 2.05
C THR A 6 14.29 -1.25 1.93
N ILE A 7 13.16 -1.85 1.54
CA ILE A 7 13.04 -3.31 1.43
C ILE A 7 12.67 -3.65 -0.01
N GLY A 8 13.43 -4.56 -0.64
CA GLY A 8 13.11 -5.07 -1.97
C GLY A 8 14.36 -5.35 -2.80
N HIS A 9 14.31 -5.06 -4.10
CA HIS A 9 15.41 -5.35 -5.02
C HIS A 9 16.52 -4.28 -4.94
N PRO A 10 17.82 -4.66 -4.94
CA PRO A 10 18.93 -3.72 -4.78
C PRO A 10 19.01 -2.65 -5.89
N HIS A 11 18.69 -3.02 -7.13
CA HIS A 11 18.68 -2.03 -8.22
C HIS A 11 17.59 -0.95 -8.05
N LEU A 12 16.47 -1.29 -7.39
CA LEU A 12 15.44 -0.30 -7.08
C LEU A 12 15.88 0.60 -5.93
N HIS A 13 16.61 0.07 -4.96
CA HIS A 13 17.23 0.87 -3.90
C HIS A 13 18.22 1.88 -4.49
N GLU A 14 19.14 1.45 -5.34
CA GLU A 14 20.10 2.34 -6.01
C GLU A 14 19.40 3.42 -6.82
N LEU A 15 18.32 3.07 -7.53
CA LEU A 15 17.51 4.03 -8.28
C LEU A 15 16.90 5.10 -7.36
N VAL A 16 16.31 4.70 -6.23
CA VAL A 16 15.75 5.62 -5.23
C VAL A 16 16.82 6.54 -4.65
N VAL A 17 17.95 5.97 -4.20
CA VAL A 17 19.07 6.75 -3.64
C VAL A 17 19.59 7.75 -4.64
N ARG A 18 19.75 7.36 -5.91
CA ARG A 18 20.23 8.26 -6.96
C ARG A 18 19.28 9.41 -7.25
N ILE A 19 17.97 9.16 -7.26
CA ILE A 19 16.97 10.19 -7.55
C ILE A 19 16.77 11.13 -6.36
N LEU A 20 16.81 10.60 -5.14
CA LEU A 20 16.66 11.37 -3.90
C LEU A 20 17.99 11.84 -3.30
N LYS A 21 19.09 11.77 -4.07
CA LYS A 21 20.46 12.11 -3.60
C LYS A 21 20.58 13.56 -3.10
N ASP A 22 19.75 14.46 -3.63
CA ASP A 22 19.79 15.88 -3.30
C ASP A 22 18.92 16.21 -2.06
N SER A 23 18.22 15.21 -1.51
CA SER A 23 17.57 15.32 -0.20
C SER A 23 18.63 15.35 0.89
N SER A 24 18.71 16.49 1.60
CA SER A 24 19.55 16.61 2.80
C SER A 24 18.91 15.96 4.04
N LEU A 25 17.64 15.55 3.94
CA LEU A 25 16.82 15.11 5.06
C LEU A 25 16.69 13.60 5.17
N LEU A 26 16.81 12.86 4.06
CA LEU A 26 16.60 11.41 4.00
C LEU A 26 17.93 10.64 3.88
N GLN A 27 18.07 9.58 4.66
CA GLN A 27 19.10 8.55 4.48
C GLN A 27 18.45 7.20 4.25
N PHE A 28 19.06 6.37 3.41
CA PHE A 28 18.50 5.08 3.05
C PHE A 28 19.44 3.95 3.45
N ARG A 29 18.88 2.88 4.02
CA ARG A 29 19.58 1.61 4.21
C ARG A 29 18.80 0.49 3.53
N HIS A 30 19.51 -0.37 2.82
CA HIS A 30 18.89 -1.45 2.04
C HIS A 30 18.77 -2.76 2.80
N TYR A 31 17.67 -3.46 2.56
CA TYR A 31 17.36 -4.80 3.03
C TYR A 31 16.80 -5.64 1.89
N ALA A 32 17.28 -6.87 1.76
CA ALA A 32 16.79 -7.79 0.75
C ALA A 32 15.39 -8.29 1.14
N CYS A 33 14.61 -8.69 0.13
CA CYS A 33 13.23 -9.19 0.31
C CYS A 33 13.15 -10.47 1.18
N GLU A 34 14.26 -11.20 1.33
CA GLU A 34 14.35 -12.46 2.07
C GLU A 34 14.82 -12.26 3.53
N ASP A 35 15.25 -11.04 3.88
CA ASP A 35 15.71 -10.70 5.22
C ASP A 35 14.51 -10.58 6.17
N SER A 36 14.15 -11.71 6.78
CA SER A 36 12.97 -11.87 7.64
C SER A 36 13.05 -11.15 9.00
N LEU A 37 14.17 -10.50 9.32
CA LEU A 37 14.45 -9.96 10.65
C LEU A 37 15.10 -8.57 10.57
N LEU A 38 14.26 -7.57 10.26
CA LEU A 38 14.62 -6.16 10.44
C LEU A 38 14.67 -5.72 11.93
N THR A 39 14.42 -6.65 12.85
CA THR A 39 14.35 -6.42 14.30
C THR A 39 15.69 -6.13 14.97
N GLU A 40 16.83 -6.41 14.32
CA GLU A 40 18.16 -6.34 14.99
C GLU A 40 19.11 -5.23 14.50
N TYR A 41 18.76 -4.39 13.52
CA TYR A 41 19.80 -3.62 12.80
C TYR A 41 19.69 -2.08 12.79
N GLY A 42 18.81 -1.47 13.59
CA GLY A 42 18.89 -0.02 13.83
C GLY A 42 17.56 0.65 14.14
N SER A 43 17.62 1.84 14.74
CA SER A 43 16.48 2.75 14.84
C SER A 43 16.24 3.36 13.45
N TYR A 44 15.15 2.94 12.80
CA TYR A 44 14.63 3.54 11.58
C TYR A 44 13.50 4.49 11.93
N ASP A 45 13.26 5.45 11.04
CA ASP A 45 12.18 6.42 11.17
C ASP A 45 11.00 6.10 10.26
N ALA A 46 11.23 5.31 9.21
CA ALA A 46 10.22 4.81 8.29
C ALA A 46 10.73 3.58 7.50
N VAL A 47 9.80 2.89 6.86
CA VAL A 47 10.07 1.84 5.88
C VAL A 47 9.55 2.25 4.51
N LEU A 48 10.32 1.98 3.46
CA LEU A 48 9.90 2.11 2.07
C LEU A 48 9.99 0.74 1.37
N GLY A 49 8.83 0.18 1.02
CA GLY A 49 8.70 -1.00 0.18
C GLY A 49 8.98 -0.65 -1.27
N LEU A 50 9.95 -1.33 -1.88
CA LEU A 50 10.40 -1.00 -3.22
C LEU A 50 9.58 -1.66 -4.33
N HIS A 51 8.69 -2.60 -4.00
CA HIS A 51 7.78 -3.20 -4.96
C HIS A 51 6.37 -3.42 -4.36
N PRO A 52 5.32 -3.52 -5.19
CA PRO A 52 3.94 -3.50 -4.71
C PRO A 52 3.60 -4.66 -3.77
N GLY A 53 2.93 -4.32 -2.66
CA GLY A 53 2.40 -5.29 -1.70
C GLY A 53 3.46 -6.19 -1.06
N LEU A 54 4.71 -5.74 -1.05
CA LEU A 54 5.79 -6.36 -0.29
C LEU A 54 5.46 -6.37 1.20
N ILE A 55 4.99 -5.24 1.71
CA ILE A 55 4.86 -5.02 3.15
C ILE A 55 3.48 -5.46 3.67
N SER A 56 2.52 -5.71 2.78
CA SER A 56 1.20 -6.23 3.12
C SER A 56 1.13 -7.73 3.44
N ASN A 57 2.22 -8.50 3.24
CA ASN A 57 2.26 -9.93 3.57
C ASN A 57 2.65 -10.15 5.04
N ASP A 58 2.05 -11.17 5.67
CA ASP A 58 2.11 -11.58 7.10
C ASP A 58 3.51 -11.74 7.75
N GLY A 59 4.61 -11.45 7.05
CA GLY A 59 5.99 -11.53 7.53
C GLY A 59 6.56 -10.23 8.11
N TYR A 60 6.02 -9.07 7.76
CA TYR A 60 6.55 -7.77 8.21
C TYR A 60 5.84 -7.19 9.43
N VAL A 61 5.30 -8.10 10.27
CA VAL A 61 4.54 -7.86 11.50
C VAL A 61 5.32 -7.05 12.57
N SER A 62 6.61 -6.78 12.35
CA SER A 62 7.49 -6.08 13.29
C SER A 62 7.65 -4.57 13.05
N PHE A 63 7.14 -3.98 11.95
CA PHE A 63 7.19 -2.51 11.74
C PHE A 63 6.01 -1.76 12.37
N LYS A 64 5.46 -2.28 13.47
CA LYS A 64 4.25 -1.73 14.13
C LYS A 64 4.42 -0.29 14.66
N GLU A 65 5.62 0.25 14.58
CA GLU A 65 6.07 1.44 15.29
C GLU A 65 6.76 2.48 14.39
N ILE A 66 6.70 2.33 13.06
CA ILE A 66 7.23 3.35 12.13
C ILE A 66 6.34 3.43 10.88
N PRO A 67 6.19 4.61 10.26
CA PRO A 67 5.42 4.76 9.03
C PRO A 67 5.98 3.89 7.90
N ILE A 68 5.07 3.33 7.11
CA ILE A 68 5.37 2.45 5.99
C ILE A 68 4.88 3.13 4.72
N TYR A 69 5.78 3.23 3.75
CA TYR A 69 5.56 3.74 2.41
C TYR A 69 5.77 2.61 1.40
N GLU A 70 5.09 2.68 0.26
CA GLU A 70 5.35 1.81 -0.88
C GLU A 70 5.65 2.67 -2.11
N LEU A 71 6.60 2.23 -2.94
CA LEU A 71 6.87 2.92 -4.20
C LEU A 71 5.62 2.85 -5.10
N PRO A 72 5.17 3.99 -5.66
CA PRO A 72 4.02 3.97 -6.54
C PRO A 72 4.43 3.42 -7.91
N TYR A 73 3.72 2.37 -8.33
CA TYR A 73 3.82 1.79 -9.66
C TYR A 73 2.66 2.36 -10.48
N THR A 74 2.99 3.19 -11.48
CA THR A 74 1.99 3.86 -12.34
C THR A 74 1.96 3.31 -13.76
N GLN A 75 0.91 3.61 -14.52
CA GLN A 75 0.86 3.27 -15.95
C GLN A 75 2.07 3.82 -16.72
N ALA A 76 2.53 5.03 -16.37
CA ALA A 76 3.73 5.62 -16.95
C ALA A 76 5.00 4.77 -16.68
N ALA A 77 5.09 4.13 -15.50
CA ALA A 77 6.18 3.20 -15.19
C ALA A 77 6.15 1.96 -16.10
N LEU A 78 4.97 1.40 -16.34
CA LEU A 78 4.79 0.27 -17.25
C LEU A 78 5.18 0.65 -18.70
N TYR A 79 4.69 1.79 -19.20
CA TYR A 79 5.04 2.26 -20.55
C TYR A 79 6.52 2.59 -20.70
N ALA A 80 7.13 3.27 -19.73
CA ALA A 80 8.56 3.56 -19.76
C ALA A 80 9.40 2.26 -19.75
N SER A 81 8.98 1.27 -18.98
CA SER A 81 9.66 -0.03 -18.89
C SER A 81 9.51 -0.84 -20.18
N SER A 82 8.35 -0.80 -20.83
CA SER A 82 8.15 -1.48 -22.12
C SER A 82 8.93 -0.84 -23.27
N VAL A 83 9.02 0.49 -23.31
CA VAL A 83 9.89 1.18 -24.29
C VAL A 83 11.34 0.80 -24.08
N ARG A 84 11.82 0.78 -22.83
CA ARG A 84 13.19 0.35 -22.50
C ARG A 84 13.42 -1.10 -22.92
N TRP A 85 12.46 -1.99 -22.68
CA TRP A 85 12.55 -3.38 -23.13
C TRP A 85 12.76 -3.49 -24.63
N LEU A 86 11.95 -2.77 -25.42
CA LEU A 86 12.02 -2.76 -26.87
C LEU A 86 13.33 -2.19 -27.44
N GLN A 87 14.05 -1.37 -26.68
CA GLN A 87 15.36 -0.84 -27.07
C GLN A 87 16.49 -1.87 -26.95
N HIS A 88 16.36 -2.81 -26.01
CA HIS A 88 17.41 -3.77 -25.67
C HIS A 88 17.14 -5.19 -26.19
N ASN A 89 15.93 -5.46 -26.66
CA ASN A 89 15.54 -6.78 -27.15
C ASN A 89 15.16 -6.71 -28.64
N VAL A 90 15.34 -7.83 -29.33
CA VAL A 90 14.95 -7.95 -30.74
C VAL A 90 13.46 -7.69 -30.86
N ARG A 91 13.06 -6.87 -31.84
CA ARG A 91 11.64 -6.63 -32.11
C ARG A 91 10.96 -7.95 -32.43
N SER A 92 10.05 -8.34 -31.55
CA SER A 92 9.16 -9.48 -31.73
C SER A 92 7.76 -8.98 -32.08
N SER A 93 7.05 -9.73 -32.92
CA SER A 93 5.62 -9.52 -33.15
C SER A 93 4.75 -10.07 -32.00
N LEU A 94 5.34 -10.85 -31.09
CA LEU A 94 4.66 -11.39 -29.93
C LEU A 94 4.48 -10.30 -28.85
N PRO A 95 3.37 -10.35 -28.09
CA PRO A 95 3.13 -9.45 -26.98
C PRO A 95 4.13 -9.67 -25.83
N LEU A 96 4.22 -8.71 -24.93
CA LEU A 96 4.91 -8.89 -23.65
C LEU A 96 3.93 -9.41 -22.61
N SER A 97 4.33 -10.42 -21.85
CA SER A 97 3.53 -10.83 -20.69
C SER A 97 3.84 -9.89 -19.52
N ILE A 98 2.81 -9.30 -18.94
CA ILE A 98 3.00 -8.28 -17.90
C ILE A 98 2.19 -8.58 -16.66
N ASP A 99 2.73 -8.22 -15.49
CA ASP A 99 1.98 -8.18 -14.24
C ASP A 99 2.10 -6.81 -13.58
N PHE A 100 0.99 -6.36 -13.00
CA PHE A 100 0.89 -5.04 -12.41
C PHE A 100 -0.27 -4.97 -11.42
N THR A 101 -0.13 -4.14 -10.39
CA THR A 101 -1.21 -3.84 -9.44
C THR A 101 -2.00 -2.64 -9.96
N LEU A 102 -3.24 -2.86 -10.40
CA LEU A 102 -4.15 -1.78 -10.77
C LEU A 102 -5.21 -1.66 -9.69
N GLU A 103 -4.95 -0.86 -8.67
CA GLU A 103 -6.02 -0.45 -7.77
C GLU A 103 -6.91 0.56 -8.51
N ASN A 104 -8.13 0.13 -8.86
CA ASN A 104 -9.25 0.95 -9.35
C ASN A 104 -9.27 1.44 -10.81
N ASP A 105 -8.30 1.11 -11.66
CA ASP A 105 -8.28 1.59 -13.06
C ASP A 105 -8.85 0.56 -14.05
N GLN A 106 -10.15 0.27 -13.97
CA GLN A 106 -10.84 -0.58 -14.95
C GLN A 106 -10.76 0.00 -16.38
N LEU A 107 -10.81 1.33 -16.52
CA LEU A 107 -10.65 2.03 -17.80
C LEU A 107 -9.31 1.69 -18.49
N PHE A 108 -8.24 1.50 -17.72
CA PHE A 108 -6.91 1.22 -18.25
C PHE A 108 -6.80 -0.19 -18.85
N LEU A 109 -7.52 -1.17 -18.31
CA LEU A 109 -7.56 -2.52 -18.88
C LEU A 109 -8.18 -2.55 -20.27
N GLU A 110 -9.11 -1.64 -20.54
CA GLU A 110 -9.77 -1.51 -21.85
C GLU A 110 -8.85 -0.86 -22.89
N ASP A 111 -7.98 0.07 -22.46
CA ASP A 111 -7.03 0.79 -23.32
C ASP A 111 -5.65 0.11 -23.43
N LEU A 112 -5.46 -1.01 -22.73
CA LEU A 112 -4.18 -1.70 -22.69
C LEU A 112 -3.86 -2.26 -24.09
N PRO A 113 -2.73 -1.87 -24.70
CA PRO A 113 -2.40 -2.31 -26.05
C PRO A 113 -2.45 -3.83 -26.18
N ARG A 114 -2.98 -4.35 -27.29
CA ARG A 114 -2.99 -5.80 -27.60
C ARG A 114 -1.60 -6.45 -27.59
N THR A 115 -0.55 -5.64 -27.58
CA THR A 115 0.84 -6.04 -27.41
C THR A 115 1.19 -6.45 -25.97
N PHE A 116 0.23 -6.50 -25.05
CA PHE A 116 0.43 -6.96 -23.69
C PHE A 116 -0.50 -8.11 -23.31
N LEU A 117 0.06 -9.17 -22.71
CA LEU A 117 -0.67 -10.24 -22.02
C LEU A 117 -0.67 -9.96 -20.53
N TYR A 118 -1.69 -9.22 -20.08
CA TYR A 118 -1.82 -8.78 -18.70
C TYR A 118 -2.28 -9.90 -17.76
N THR A 119 -1.58 -10.01 -16.62
CA THR A 119 -1.96 -10.85 -15.49
C THR A 119 -2.10 -9.95 -14.24
N PRO A 120 -3.29 -9.87 -13.62
CA PRO A 120 -3.45 -9.10 -12.39
C PRO A 120 -2.50 -9.59 -11.30
N TYR A 121 -1.73 -8.66 -10.74
CA TYR A 121 -0.81 -8.96 -9.66
C TYR A 121 -1.47 -8.75 -8.30
N HIS A 122 -1.35 -9.76 -7.45
CA HIS A 122 -1.58 -9.65 -6.02
C HIS A 122 -0.50 -10.48 -5.30
N PRO A 123 0.16 -9.96 -4.25
CA PRO A 123 1.28 -10.65 -3.59
C PRO A 123 0.93 -12.06 -3.10
N SER A 124 -0.29 -12.25 -2.57
CA SER A 124 -0.75 -13.58 -2.12
C SER A 124 -0.94 -14.59 -3.27
N GLU A 125 -1.01 -14.11 -4.50
CA GLU A 125 -1.20 -14.92 -5.71
C GLU A 125 0.09 -15.03 -6.55
N ARG A 126 1.25 -14.64 -6.01
CA ARG A 126 2.55 -14.66 -6.73
C ARG A 126 2.78 -15.96 -7.52
N LYS A 127 2.50 -17.12 -6.91
CA LYS A 127 2.66 -18.42 -7.57
C LYS A 127 1.76 -18.56 -8.82
N ARG A 128 0.52 -18.05 -8.75
CA ARG A 128 -0.42 -18.04 -9.88
C ARG A 128 0.08 -17.12 -10.99
N VAL A 129 0.52 -15.91 -10.64
CA VAL A 129 1.05 -14.92 -11.58
C VAL A 129 2.29 -15.47 -12.29
N MET A 130 3.25 -16.00 -11.52
CA MET A 130 4.46 -16.63 -12.03
C MET A 130 4.16 -17.80 -12.98
N HIS A 131 3.22 -18.67 -12.60
CA HIS A 131 2.79 -19.78 -13.46
C HIS A 131 2.23 -19.28 -14.80
N ARG A 132 1.42 -18.21 -14.79
CA ARG A 132 0.86 -17.62 -16.02
C ARG A 132 1.94 -17.10 -16.96
N HIS A 133 2.95 -16.40 -16.43
CA HIS A 133 4.09 -15.96 -17.23
C HIS A 133 4.84 -17.13 -17.86
N LEU A 134 5.14 -18.17 -17.09
CA LEU A 134 5.83 -19.36 -17.58
C LEU A 134 5.03 -20.07 -18.68
N VAL A 135 3.70 -20.12 -18.57
CA VAL A 135 2.84 -20.69 -19.62
C VAL A 135 2.93 -19.87 -20.90
N HIS A 136 2.80 -18.54 -20.83
CA HIS A 136 2.92 -17.70 -22.04
C HIS A 136 4.30 -17.83 -22.70
N MET A 137 5.37 -17.94 -21.90
CA MET A 137 6.72 -18.12 -22.45
C MET A 137 6.92 -19.51 -23.07
N LYS A 138 6.48 -20.59 -22.40
CA LYS A 138 6.63 -21.97 -22.89
C LYS A 138 5.80 -22.27 -24.13
N ASN A 139 4.66 -21.59 -24.28
CA ASN A 139 3.80 -21.69 -25.45
C ASN A 139 4.21 -20.75 -26.60
N GLU A 140 5.30 -19.98 -26.45
CA GLU A 140 5.72 -18.96 -27.43
C GLU A 140 4.63 -17.90 -27.71
N GLU A 141 3.79 -17.62 -26.71
CA GLU A 141 2.74 -16.59 -26.78
C GLU A 141 3.27 -15.20 -26.40
N ALA A 142 4.42 -15.12 -25.74
CA ALA A 142 5.03 -13.88 -25.30
C ALA A 142 6.51 -13.76 -25.71
N ALA A 143 6.93 -12.54 -26.05
CA ALA A 143 8.32 -12.20 -26.36
C ALA A 143 9.20 -12.10 -25.10
N GLY A 144 8.59 -11.88 -23.94
CA GLY A 144 9.29 -11.67 -22.67
C GLY A 144 8.32 -11.23 -21.58
N VAL A 145 8.84 -11.12 -20.36
CA VAL A 145 8.05 -10.76 -19.17
C VAL A 145 8.45 -9.39 -18.63
N LEU A 146 7.47 -8.53 -18.37
CA LEU A 146 7.66 -7.34 -17.52
C LEU A 146 6.91 -7.52 -16.22
N THR A 147 7.65 -7.57 -15.11
CA THR A 147 7.05 -7.87 -13.79
C THR A 147 7.33 -6.78 -12.78
N CYS A 148 6.39 -6.55 -11.87
CA CYS A 148 6.63 -5.70 -10.71
C CYS A 148 7.26 -6.45 -9.52
N ASP A 149 7.36 -7.79 -9.59
CA ASP A 149 7.84 -8.64 -8.51
C ASP A 149 9.26 -9.21 -8.81
N PRO A 150 10.27 -8.87 -8.00
CA PRO A 150 11.64 -9.37 -8.18
C PRO A 150 11.78 -10.90 -8.10
N ILE A 151 10.91 -11.58 -7.34
CA ILE A 151 10.94 -13.05 -7.22
C ILE A 151 10.41 -13.70 -8.50
N ILE A 152 9.41 -13.07 -9.14
CA ILE A 152 8.95 -13.50 -10.46
C ILE A 152 10.08 -13.28 -11.47
N LEU A 153 10.74 -12.11 -11.46
CA LEU A 153 11.87 -11.83 -12.34
C LEU A 153 12.95 -12.92 -12.25
N SER A 154 13.44 -13.20 -11.04
CA SER A 154 14.53 -14.16 -10.83
C SER A 154 14.14 -15.56 -11.32
N THR A 155 12.89 -15.96 -11.09
CA THR A 155 12.38 -17.27 -11.53
C THR A 155 12.31 -17.36 -13.05
N ILE A 156 11.75 -16.35 -13.73
CA ILE A 156 11.65 -16.33 -15.21
C ILE A 156 13.04 -16.36 -15.86
N LEU A 157 13.98 -15.58 -15.33
CA LEU A 157 15.37 -15.58 -15.82
C LEU A 157 16.04 -16.94 -15.60
N SER A 158 15.81 -17.59 -14.45
CA SER A 158 16.37 -18.93 -14.15
C SER A 158 15.87 -20.04 -15.08
N GLU A 159 14.66 -19.87 -15.63
CA GLU A 159 14.08 -20.77 -16.64
C GLU A 159 14.59 -20.47 -18.07
N GLY A 160 15.51 -19.52 -18.22
CA GLY A 160 16.13 -19.15 -19.50
C GLY A 160 15.31 -18.19 -20.36
N PHE A 161 14.24 -17.62 -19.82
CA PHE A 161 13.37 -16.69 -20.53
C PHE A 161 13.80 -15.23 -20.33
N GLN A 162 13.47 -14.38 -21.30
CA GLN A 162 13.72 -12.95 -21.20
C GLN A 162 12.72 -12.29 -20.25
N ALA A 163 13.21 -11.57 -19.24
CA ALA A 163 12.37 -10.78 -18.34
C ALA A 163 13.06 -9.49 -17.83
N ALA A 164 12.26 -8.49 -17.45
CA ALA A 164 12.72 -7.29 -16.75
C ALA A 164 11.73 -6.83 -15.67
N LEU A 165 12.26 -6.07 -14.70
CA LEU A 165 11.44 -5.34 -13.75
C LEU A 165 10.78 -4.12 -14.39
N ILE A 166 9.54 -3.88 -13.98
CA ILE A 166 8.90 -2.59 -14.16
C ILE A 166 9.51 -1.62 -13.15
N TYR A 167 10.05 -0.50 -13.64
CA TYR A 167 10.71 0.50 -12.80
C TYR A 167 9.79 1.70 -12.56
N PRO A 168 9.63 2.16 -11.31
CA PRO A 168 8.94 3.41 -11.03
C PRO A 168 9.66 4.58 -11.70
N THR A 169 8.90 5.59 -12.12
CA THR A 169 9.45 6.77 -12.78
C THR A 169 10.18 7.67 -11.77
N ALA A 170 11.06 8.55 -12.26
CA ALA A 170 11.73 9.52 -11.39
C ALA A 170 10.72 10.45 -10.70
N HIS A 171 9.66 10.85 -11.39
CA HIS A 171 8.58 11.66 -10.82
C HIS A 171 7.90 10.96 -9.64
N CYS A 172 7.55 9.67 -9.80
CA CYS A 172 6.97 8.85 -8.74
C CYS A 172 7.88 8.76 -7.50
N ILE A 173 9.20 8.64 -7.72
CA ILE A 173 10.18 8.57 -6.64
C ILE A 173 10.33 9.93 -5.93
N HIS A 174 10.28 11.04 -6.65
CA HIS A 174 10.28 12.38 -6.03
C HIS A 174 9.03 12.60 -5.16
N LEU A 175 7.85 12.24 -5.65
CA LEU A 175 6.60 12.41 -4.90
C LEU A 175 6.62 11.67 -3.55
N ILE A 176 7.08 10.41 -3.54
CA ILE A 176 7.17 9.67 -2.28
C ILE A 176 8.26 10.26 -1.35
N GLY A 177 9.35 10.78 -1.91
CA GLY A 177 10.39 11.50 -1.16
C GLY A 177 9.84 12.74 -0.46
N GLU A 178 9.17 13.62 -1.20
CA GLU A 178 8.52 14.82 -0.66
C GLU A 178 7.47 14.48 0.40
N GLN A 179 6.69 13.42 0.17
CA GLN A 179 5.72 12.93 1.15
C GLN A 179 6.40 12.49 2.45
N MET A 180 7.45 11.67 2.37
CA MET A 180 8.21 11.21 3.54
C MET A 180 8.84 12.37 4.32
N GLU A 181 9.45 13.34 3.62
CA GLU A 181 10.05 14.53 4.26
C GLU A 181 9.03 15.37 5.03
N LYS A 182 7.81 15.49 4.50
CA LYS A 182 6.73 16.25 5.13
C LYS A 182 6.12 15.51 6.32
N GLU A 183 5.87 14.22 6.16
CA GLU A 183 5.07 13.44 7.10
C GLU A 183 5.90 12.90 8.27
N ILE A 184 7.11 12.38 8.03
CA ILE A 184 7.90 11.71 9.08
C ILE A 184 8.24 12.63 10.27
N PRO A 185 8.59 13.92 10.10
CA PRO A 185 8.78 14.82 11.24
C PRO A 185 7.51 15.00 12.09
N GLN A 186 6.35 15.00 11.46
CA GLN A 186 5.06 15.07 12.17
C GLN A 186 4.79 13.77 12.94
N TYR A 187 5.10 12.61 12.35
CA TYR A 187 5.05 11.32 13.05
C TYR A 187 5.92 11.30 14.31
N LYS A 188 7.15 11.84 14.23
CA LYS A 188 8.08 11.92 15.36
C LYS A 188 7.61 12.86 16.47
N GLN A 189 7.04 14.02 16.12
CA GLN A 189 6.62 15.02 17.11
C GLN A 189 5.34 14.65 17.85
N THR A 190 4.50 13.82 17.24
CA THR A 190 3.17 13.50 17.75
C THR A 190 3.10 12.17 18.50
N ASN A 191 4.21 11.42 18.59
CA ASN A 191 4.23 10.05 19.13
C ASN A 191 3.13 9.17 18.51
N LEU A 192 2.75 9.43 17.25
CA LEU A 192 1.64 8.76 16.55
C LEU A 192 2.06 7.38 16.07
N LEU A 193 2.31 6.49 17.02
CA LEU A 193 2.32 5.05 16.79
C LEU A 193 0.93 4.50 17.05
N THR A 194 0.32 4.02 15.97
CA THR A 194 -0.73 3.03 16.07
C THR A 194 -0.12 1.71 16.53
N HIS A 195 0.19 1.58 17.83
CA HIS A 195 0.27 0.25 18.41
C HIS A 195 -1.12 -0.38 18.43
N PRO A 196 -1.25 -1.69 18.15
CA PRO A 196 -2.41 -2.45 18.58
C PRO A 196 -2.56 -2.49 20.12
N PHE A 197 -1.55 -2.12 20.93
CA PHE A 197 -1.57 -2.38 22.39
C PHE A 197 -0.99 -1.26 23.32
N GLY A 198 -1.17 0.04 22.99
CA GLY A 198 -0.87 1.15 23.93
C GLY A 198 -2.12 1.85 24.49
N THR A 199 -2.02 2.40 25.71
CA THR A 199 -3.09 3.16 26.39
C THR A 199 -3.30 4.52 25.73
N PHE A 200 -4.47 4.72 25.11
CA PHE A 200 -4.88 6.01 24.55
C PHE A 200 -5.40 6.91 25.69
N ARG A 201 -4.69 7.98 26.05
CA ARG A 201 -5.10 8.92 27.11
C ARG A 201 -5.83 10.11 26.50
N VAL A 202 -7.06 10.33 26.96
CA VAL A 202 -7.85 11.52 26.64
C VAL A 202 -7.68 12.47 27.82
N GLU A 203 -6.79 13.46 27.71
CA GLU A 203 -6.52 14.44 28.76
C GLU A 203 -7.37 15.72 28.64
N ASN A 204 -8.43 15.65 27.82
CA ASN A 204 -9.41 16.72 27.64
C ASN A 204 -10.80 16.21 28.04
N GLU A 205 -11.36 16.80 29.09
CA GLU A 205 -12.67 16.43 29.66
C GLU A 205 -13.80 16.52 28.63
N HIS A 206 -13.75 17.53 27.75
CA HIS A 206 -14.73 17.75 26.69
C HIS A 206 -14.59 16.72 25.54
N ALA A 207 -13.36 16.23 25.28
CA ALA A 207 -13.12 15.13 24.34
C ALA A 207 -13.56 13.79 24.93
N LEU A 208 -13.33 13.56 26.23
CA LEU A 208 -13.73 12.35 26.94
C LEU A 208 -15.25 12.17 26.95
N GLN A 209 -15.99 13.25 27.25
CA GLN A 209 -17.46 13.24 27.23
C GLN A 209 -18.01 12.91 25.83
N LYS A 210 -17.43 13.52 24.77
CA LYS A 210 -17.83 13.22 23.39
C LYS A 210 -17.56 11.76 23.02
N VAL A 211 -16.39 11.21 23.38
CA VAL A 211 -16.04 9.80 23.09
C VAL A 211 -16.98 8.83 23.81
N GLN A 212 -17.33 9.13 25.07
CA GLN A 212 -18.30 8.33 25.82
C GLN A 212 -19.69 8.36 25.18
N GLN A 213 -20.13 9.51 24.68
CA GLN A 213 -21.41 9.65 23.98
C GLN A 213 -21.43 8.84 22.68
N LEU A 214 -20.32 8.79 21.94
CA LEU A 214 -20.24 8.09 20.65
C LEU A 214 -20.29 6.55 20.74
N GLY A 215 -20.09 5.96 21.92
CA GLY A 215 -20.07 4.50 22.10
C GLY A 215 -18.92 3.78 21.40
N VAL A 216 -17.96 4.53 20.86
CA VAL A 216 -16.73 4.04 20.21
C VAL A 216 -15.52 4.73 20.80
N SER A 217 -14.46 3.98 21.09
CA SER A 217 -13.26 4.56 21.68
C SER A 217 -12.57 5.54 20.73
N ALA A 218 -11.90 6.55 21.29
CA ALA A 218 -11.09 7.48 20.50
C ALA A 218 -10.01 6.77 19.67
N LYS A 219 -9.44 5.67 20.19
CA LYS A 219 -8.57 4.75 19.45
C LYS A 219 -9.23 4.18 18.19
N THR A 220 -10.51 3.84 18.26
CA THR A 220 -11.29 3.32 17.12
C THR A 220 -11.51 4.41 16.06
N LEU A 221 -11.85 5.64 16.48
CA LEU A 221 -12.01 6.78 15.59
C LEU A 221 -10.69 7.15 14.89
N HIS A 222 -9.60 7.10 15.63
CA HIS A 222 -8.27 7.38 15.09
C HIS A 222 -7.85 6.36 14.02
N ARG A 223 -7.99 5.05 14.32
CA ARG A 223 -7.72 3.98 13.34
C ARG A 223 -8.59 4.09 12.10
N LEU A 224 -9.84 4.55 12.26
CA LEU A 224 -10.76 4.72 11.15
C LEU A 224 -10.30 5.85 10.23
N ARG A 225 -9.83 6.96 10.80
CA ARG A 225 -9.23 8.07 10.05
C ARG A 225 -8.01 7.63 9.27
N GLN A 226 -7.11 6.88 9.91
CA GLN A 226 -5.92 6.34 9.25
C GLN A 226 -6.28 5.40 8.11
N LEU A 227 -7.27 4.52 8.30
CA LEU A 227 -7.75 3.64 7.23
C LEU A 227 -8.33 4.43 6.05
N CYS A 228 -9.10 5.49 6.31
CA CYS A 228 -9.63 6.36 5.24
C CYS A 228 -8.51 7.11 4.51
N TYR A 229 -7.50 7.58 5.25
CA TYR A 229 -6.33 8.25 4.70
C TYR A 229 -5.51 7.31 3.81
N ALA A 230 -5.21 6.10 4.31
CA ALA A 230 -4.50 5.05 3.57
C ALA A 230 -5.24 4.65 2.29
N ASN A 231 -6.58 4.59 2.33
CA ASN A 231 -7.40 4.29 1.15
C ASN A 231 -7.54 5.49 0.18
N GLY A 232 -7.01 6.66 0.51
CA GLY A 232 -7.17 7.90 -0.26
C GLY A 232 -8.63 8.39 -0.36
N ARG A 233 -9.54 7.81 0.42
CA ARG A 233 -10.99 8.08 0.35
C ARG A 233 -11.67 7.88 1.70
N ASN A 234 -12.61 8.76 2.01
CA ASN A 234 -13.45 8.67 3.20
C ASN A 234 -14.64 7.71 3.03
N THR A 235 -14.52 6.71 2.16
CA THR A 235 -15.56 5.71 1.90
C THR A 235 -15.01 4.31 2.07
N LEU A 236 -15.74 3.47 2.79
CA LEU A 236 -15.34 2.10 3.04
C LEU A 236 -16.54 1.18 3.28
N THR A 237 -16.37 -0.08 2.93
CA THR A 237 -17.26 -1.19 3.21
C THR A 237 -16.98 -1.78 4.58
N THR A 238 -17.91 -2.59 5.09
CA THR A 238 -17.68 -3.36 6.33
C THR A 238 -16.50 -4.34 6.18
N ALA A 239 -16.24 -4.84 4.98
CA ALA A 239 -15.14 -5.76 4.70
C ALA A 239 -13.78 -5.06 4.75
N GLU A 240 -13.66 -3.88 4.12
CA GLU A 240 -12.45 -3.05 4.19
C GLU A 240 -12.16 -2.64 5.64
N LEU A 241 -13.18 -2.29 6.44
CA LEU A 241 -12.98 -2.02 7.86
C LEU A 241 -12.50 -3.25 8.62
N ALA A 242 -13.14 -4.41 8.40
CA ALA A 242 -12.77 -5.66 9.07
C ALA A 242 -11.33 -6.06 8.77
N GLN A 243 -10.93 -5.94 7.49
CA GLN A 243 -9.58 -6.21 7.02
C GLN A 243 -8.58 -5.21 7.60
N GLY A 244 -8.81 -3.91 7.42
CA GLY A 244 -7.91 -2.86 7.90
C GLY A 244 -7.76 -2.81 9.43
N PHE A 245 -8.76 -3.30 10.17
CA PHE A 245 -8.70 -3.35 11.63
C PHE A 245 -8.26 -4.72 12.18
N SER A 246 -8.16 -5.74 11.31
CA SER A 246 -7.95 -7.13 11.69
C SER A 246 -8.99 -7.62 12.71
N ILE A 247 -10.27 -7.33 12.46
CA ILE A 247 -11.40 -7.72 13.31
C ILE A 247 -12.45 -8.51 12.51
N THR A 248 -13.36 -9.17 13.21
CA THR A 248 -14.47 -9.88 12.54
C THR A 248 -15.42 -8.90 11.82
N MET A 249 -16.07 -9.37 10.75
CA MET A 249 -17.14 -8.64 10.06
C MET A 249 -18.26 -8.17 11.01
N ARG A 250 -18.59 -8.98 12.03
CA ARG A 250 -19.59 -8.62 13.05
C ARG A 250 -19.12 -7.42 13.88
N SER A 251 -17.86 -7.40 14.29
CA SER A 251 -17.26 -6.30 15.04
C SER A 251 -17.17 -5.03 14.20
N ALA A 252 -16.73 -5.14 12.94
CA ALA A 252 -16.68 -4.03 12.00
C ALA A 252 -18.07 -3.42 11.77
N ARG A 253 -19.09 -4.27 11.57
CA ARG A 253 -20.48 -3.82 11.41
C ARG A 253 -20.98 -3.08 12.64
N ARG A 254 -20.70 -3.59 13.84
CA ARG A 254 -21.06 -2.93 15.10
C ARG A 254 -20.46 -1.52 15.19
N ILE A 255 -19.19 -1.36 14.83
CA ILE A 255 -18.51 -0.06 14.80
C ILE A 255 -19.20 0.90 13.83
N LEU A 256 -19.46 0.46 12.60
CA LEU A 256 -20.12 1.29 11.57
C LEU A 256 -21.54 1.69 11.98
N THR A 257 -22.31 0.79 12.58
CA THR A 257 -23.65 1.10 13.10
C THR A 257 -23.61 2.13 14.23
N GLN A 258 -22.64 2.04 15.14
CA GLN A 258 -22.46 3.06 16.20
C GLN A 258 -22.11 4.43 15.62
N LEU A 259 -21.23 4.48 14.61
CA LEU A 259 -20.88 5.72 13.94
C LEU A 259 -22.04 6.32 13.14
N GLU A 260 -22.87 5.48 12.54
CA GLU A 260 -24.07 5.89 11.81
C GLU A 260 -25.13 6.49 12.74
N GLN A 261 -25.36 5.87 13.90
CA GLN A 261 -26.27 6.41 14.94
C GLN A 261 -25.89 7.83 15.36
N HIS A 262 -24.59 8.13 15.39
CA HIS A 262 -24.05 9.44 15.74
C HIS A 262 -23.83 10.37 14.53
N LYS A 263 -24.33 10.00 13.34
CA LYS A 263 -24.19 10.76 12.08
C LYS A 263 -22.74 11.01 11.66
N ILE A 264 -21.80 10.22 12.15
CA ILE A 264 -20.38 10.22 11.73
C ILE A 264 -20.21 9.36 10.47
N ALA A 265 -20.92 8.23 10.39
CA ALA A 265 -20.99 7.44 9.17
C ALA A 265 -22.36 7.61 8.50
N ARG A 266 -22.41 7.47 7.18
CA ARG A 266 -23.67 7.34 6.43
C ARG A 266 -23.50 6.36 5.28
N VAL A 267 -24.51 5.56 5.00
CA VAL A 267 -24.52 4.74 3.78
C VAL A 267 -24.65 5.67 2.56
N VAL A 268 -23.74 5.54 1.60
CA VAL A 268 -23.71 6.34 0.36
C VAL A 268 -23.84 5.49 -0.90
N GLY A 269 -23.85 4.17 -0.76
CA GLY A 269 -24.01 3.26 -1.88
C GLY A 269 -24.02 1.80 -1.45
N GLU A 270 -24.15 0.95 -2.45
CA GLU A 270 -24.10 -0.51 -2.32
C GLU A 270 -23.16 -1.08 -3.37
N GLU A 271 -22.28 -1.98 -2.95
CA GLU A 271 -21.45 -2.80 -3.81
C GLU A 271 -22.19 -4.11 -4.10
N GLN A 272 -22.55 -4.34 -5.36
CA GLN A 272 -23.09 -5.62 -5.83
C GLN A 272 -21.99 -6.45 -6.50
N ARG A 273 -21.87 -7.72 -6.10
CA ARG A 273 -21.07 -8.71 -6.85
C ARG A 273 -21.96 -9.38 -7.88
N SER A 274 -21.38 -9.79 -9.02
CA SER A 274 -22.03 -10.54 -10.10
C SER A 274 -22.58 -11.93 -9.70
N THR A 275 -22.40 -12.35 -8.45
CA THR A 275 -22.86 -13.62 -7.88
C THR A 275 -23.75 -13.39 -6.67
N LYS A 276 -24.86 -14.13 -6.59
CA LYS A 276 -25.89 -14.06 -5.53
C LYS A 276 -25.28 -13.86 -4.14
N GLY A 277 -25.63 -12.76 -3.47
CA GLY A 277 -25.22 -12.45 -2.10
C GLY A 277 -25.92 -11.21 -1.55
N ARG A 278 -25.92 -11.04 -0.22
CA ARG A 278 -26.51 -9.87 0.45
C ARG A 278 -25.75 -8.59 0.05
N PRO A 279 -26.44 -7.48 -0.26
CA PRO A 279 -25.80 -6.22 -0.62
C PRO A 279 -24.76 -5.77 0.42
N ARG A 280 -23.62 -5.24 -0.06
CA ARG A 280 -22.57 -4.67 0.79
C ARG A 280 -22.69 -3.15 0.78
N TYR A 281 -23.09 -2.57 1.90
CA TYR A 281 -23.17 -1.12 2.02
C TYR A 281 -21.78 -0.47 1.99
N ILE A 282 -21.67 0.63 1.26
CA ILE A 282 -20.54 1.55 1.26
C ILE A 282 -20.88 2.69 2.22
N PHE A 283 -20.03 2.89 3.22
CA PHE A 283 -20.18 3.94 4.22
C PHE A 283 -19.25 5.09 3.90
N HIS A 284 -19.76 6.32 3.92
CA HIS A 284 -18.95 7.53 3.96
C HIS A 284 -18.74 7.96 5.40
N ILE A 285 -17.48 8.23 5.77
CA ILE A 285 -17.08 8.70 7.09
C ILE A 285 -16.89 10.22 7.05
N ASN A 286 -17.64 10.92 7.89
CA ASN A 286 -17.60 12.36 8.01
C ASN A 286 -16.76 12.78 9.23
N PHE A 287 -15.49 13.09 8.99
CA PHE A 287 -14.59 13.69 9.97
C PHE A 287 -14.84 15.21 10.08
N ARG A 288 -16.06 15.62 10.45
CA ARG A 288 -16.35 17.02 10.80
C ARG A 288 -15.70 17.41 12.13
N ASP A 289 -15.75 18.71 12.45
CA ASP A 289 -15.16 19.37 13.64
C ASP A 289 -15.30 18.59 14.97
N SER A 290 -16.36 17.79 15.12
CA SER A 290 -16.57 16.94 16.30
C SER A 290 -15.54 15.83 16.49
N VAL A 291 -15.07 15.16 15.42
CA VAL A 291 -14.04 14.11 15.52
C VAL A 291 -12.64 14.72 15.57
N GLU A 292 -12.40 15.77 14.79
CA GLU A 292 -11.12 16.49 14.81
C GLU A 292 -10.86 17.18 16.16
N SER A 293 -11.88 17.76 16.82
CA SER A 293 -11.73 18.30 18.18
C SER A 293 -11.47 17.24 19.25
N ILE A 294 -11.96 16.01 19.07
CA ILE A 294 -11.65 14.89 19.97
C ILE A 294 -10.19 14.47 19.78
N LEU A 295 -9.75 14.31 18.52
CA LEU A 295 -8.40 13.86 18.19
C LEU A 295 -7.33 14.91 18.54
N ALA A 296 -7.65 16.20 18.46
CA ALA A 296 -6.76 17.29 18.85
C ALA A 296 -6.54 17.41 20.38
N GLY A 297 -7.44 16.86 21.21
CA GLY A 297 -7.38 16.95 22.67
C GLY A 297 -6.77 15.72 23.37
N CYS A 298 -6.17 14.80 22.62
CA CYS A 298 -5.61 13.56 23.17
C CYS A 298 -4.08 13.63 23.19
N SER A 299 -3.46 13.21 24.29
CA SER A 299 -2.01 13.12 24.45
C SER A 299 -1.59 11.65 24.55
N THR A 300 -0.42 11.35 24.01
CA THR A 300 0.19 10.02 24.14
C THR A 300 1.00 10.02 25.43
N GLY A 301 0.55 9.27 26.44
CA GLY A 301 1.27 9.13 27.70
C GLY A 301 2.66 8.56 27.47
N SER A 302 3.66 9.27 28.01
CA SER A 302 5.10 9.00 28.05
C SER A 302 5.47 7.58 28.44
#